data_AF-A0A926S841-F1
#
_entry.id   AF-A0A926S841-F1
#
_cell.length_a   1.000
_cell.length_b   1.000
_cell.length_c   1.000
_cell.angle_alpha   90.00
_cell.angle_beta   90.00
_cell.angle_gamma   90.00
#
_symmetry.space_group_name_H-M   'P 1'
#
loop_
_entity.id
_entity.type
_entity.pdbx_description
1 polymer ?
#
loop_
_entity_poly.entity_id
_entity_poly.type
_entity_poly.pdbx_seq_one_letter_code
_entity_poly.pdbx_strand_id
1 'polypeptide(L)' 'MKELTEQFVDEGLFGGILKRLKYYLDYDAIARDLSMDYAETEIAGQRLIYRCA' A
#
# COMPACT_ATOMS: atom_id res chain seq x y z
N MET A 1 2.01 0.97 -6.40
CA MET A 1 2.14 0.25 -5.10
C MET A 1 2.60 1.09 -3.91
N LYS A 2 3.65 1.92 -4.01
CA LYS A 2 4.11 2.75 -2.87
C LYS A 2 3.01 3.63 -2.27
N GLU A 3 2.21 4.29 -3.10
CA GLU A 3 1.06 5.11 -2.66
C GLU A 3 0.02 4.27 -1.89
N LEU A 4 -0.25 3.05 -2.35
CA LEU A 4 -1.13 2.10 -1.64
C LEU A 4 -0.56 1.75 -0.26
N THR A 5 0.74 1.47 -0.19
CA THR A 5 1.42 1.16 1.07
C THR A 5 1.30 2.32 2.06
N GLU A 6 1.57 3.54 1.61
CA GLU A 6 1.44 4.75 2.44
C GLU A 6 0.01 4.90 2.95
N GLN A 7 -0.99 4.73 2.08
CA GLN A 7 -2.40 4.77 2.44
C GLN A 7 -2.74 3.71 3.51
N PHE A 8 -2.29 2.47 3.34
CA PHE A 8 -2.58 1.39 4.30
C PHE A 8 -1.99 1.66 5.68
N VAL A 9 -0.77 2.20 5.73
CA VAL A 9 -0.10 2.55 7.00
C VAL A 9 -0.74 3.79 7.63
N ASP A 10 -1.17 4.76 6.82
CA ASP A 10 -1.74 6.02 7.31
C ASP A 10 -3.16 5.91 7.79
N GLU A 11 -4.00 5.18 7.06
CA GLU A 11 -5.40 4.91 7.42
C GLU A 11 -5.53 3.79 8.47
N GLY A 12 -4.43 3.14 8.85
CA GLY A 12 -4.43 2.09 9.87
C GLY A 12 -5.09 0.80 9.40
N LEU A 13 -5.02 0.48 8.10
CA LEU A 13 -5.58 -0.73 7.51
C LEU A 13 -4.87 -2.01 7.98
N PHE A 14 -3.63 -1.88 8.49
CA PHE A 14 -2.90 -2.95 9.19
C PHE A 14 -3.22 -3.03 10.71
N GLY A 15 -4.20 -2.26 11.18
CA GLY A 15 -4.42 -1.99 12.60
C GLY A 15 -3.73 -0.69 13.05
N GLY A 16 -4.06 -0.22 14.26
CA GLY A 16 -3.56 1.05 14.78
C GLY A 16 -2.04 1.05 15.01
N ILE A 17 -1.28 1.50 14.02
CA ILE A 17 0.17 1.68 14.13
C ILE A 17 0.45 2.99 14.87
N LEU A 18 1.20 2.91 15.99
CA LEU A 18 1.68 4.12 16.68
C LEU A 18 2.46 5.01 15.70
N LYS A 19 2.13 6.30 15.64
CA LYS A 19 2.74 7.26 14.68
C LYS A 19 4.28 7.21 14.65
N ARG A 20 4.91 6.99 15.80
CA ARG A 20 6.37 6.90 15.92
C ARG A 20 6.95 5.65 15.26
N LEU A 21 6.19 4.55 15.19
CA LEU A 21 6.64 3.30 14.59
C LEU A 21 6.61 3.32 13.06
N LYS A 22 5.84 4.22 12.44
CA LYS A 22 5.76 4.34 10.97
C LYS A 22 7.13 4.51 10.32
N TYR A 23 8.03 5.29 10.95
CA TYR A 23 9.38 5.53 10.45
C TYR A 23 10.32 4.32 10.52
N TYR A 24 9.90 3.22 11.16
CA TYR A 24 10.68 1.98 11.28
C TYR A 24 10.12 0.86 10.42
N LEU A 25 9.05 1.11 9.66
CA LEU A 25 8.47 0.12 8.76
C LEU A 25 9.26 0.08 7.46
N ASP A 26 9.44 -1.12 6.94
CA ASP A 26 9.96 -1.34 5.60
C ASP A 26 8.82 -1.22 4.59
N TYR A 27 8.67 -0.04 4.01
CA TYR A 27 7.61 0.25 3.04
C TYR A 27 7.78 -0.55 1.74
N ASP A 28 9.01 -0.91 1.37
CA ASP A 28 9.28 -1.67 0.14
C ASP A 28 8.87 -3.13 0.33
N ALA A 29 9.13 -3.71 1.50
CA ALA A 29 8.65 -5.03 1.86
C ALA A 29 7.11 -5.11 1.86
N ILE A 30 6.44 -4.10 2.44
CA ILE A 30 4.97 -4.03 2.44
C ILE A 30 4.43 -3.82 1.03
N ALA A 31 5.03 -2.95 0.22
CA ALA A 31 4.61 -2.76 -1.17
C ALA A 31 4.73 -4.06 -2.00
N ARG A 32 5.77 -4.85 -1.74
CA ARG A 32 5.96 -6.16 -2.36
C ARG A 32 4.90 -7.16 -1.92
N ASP A 33 4.58 -7.21 -0.62
CA ASP A 33 3.50 -8.06 -0.10
C ASP A 33 2.16 -7.68 -0.74
N LEU A 34 1.80 -6.40 -0.73
CA LEU A 34 0.59 -5.90 -1.37
C LEU A 34 0.54 -6.21 -2.88
N SER A 35 1.69 -6.29 -3.57
CA SER A 35 1.72 -6.61 -5.01
C SER A 35 1.33 -8.05 -5.34
N MET A 36 1.25 -8.93 -4.34
CA MET A 36 0.74 -10.29 -4.51
C MET A 36 -0.78 -10.31 -4.65
N ASP A 37 -1.47 -9.44 -3.90
CA ASP A 37 -2.94 -9.38 -3.86
C ASP A 37 -3.51 -8.23 -4.69
N TYR A 38 -2.70 -7.22 -5.04
CA TYR A 38 -3.14 -6.04 -5.76
C TYR A 38 -2.33 -5.84 -7.03
N ALA A 39 -3.04 -5.49 -8.09
CA ALA A 39 -2.45 -5.05 -9.35
C ALA A 39 -2.71 -3.56 -9.57
N GLU A 40 -1.83 -2.96 -10.35
CA GLU A 40 -1.84 -1.56 -10.72
C GLU A 40 -1.84 -1.44 -12.24
N THR A 41 -2.70 -0.59 -12.78
CA THR A 41 -2.78 -0.31 -14.21
C THR A 41 -3.08 1.16 -14.46
N GLU A 42 -2.73 1.65 -15.64
CA GLU A 42 -3.10 2.99 -16.10
C GLU A 42 -4.12 2.87 -17.24
N ILE A 43 -5.26 3.55 -17.12
CA ILE A 43 -6.30 3.60 -18.15
C ILE A 43 -6.66 5.06 -18.40
N ALA A 44 -6.46 5.55 -19.63
CA ALA A 44 -6.72 6.94 -20.02
C ALA A 44 -6.06 7.99 -19.10
N GLY A 45 -4.83 7.73 -18.64
CA GLY A 45 -4.10 8.59 -17.71
C GLY A 45 -4.58 8.53 -16.26
N GLN A 46 -5.59 7.71 -15.97
CA GLN A 46 -6.01 7.41 -14.61
C GLN A 46 -5.32 6.14 -14.10
N ARG A 47 -4.57 6.28 -13.02
CA ARG A 47 -3.95 5.16 -12.31
C ARG A 47 -5.02 4.46 -11.46
N LEU A 48 -5.16 3.16 -11.67
CA LEU A 48 -6.11 2.31 -10.97
C LEU A 48 -5.35 1.21 -10.24
N ILE A 49 -5.68 1.02 -8.97
CA ILE A 49 -5.19 -0.08 -8.15
C ILE A 49 -6.39 -0.91 -7.76
N TYR A 50 -6.32 -2.22 -7.99
CA TYR A 50 -7.42 -3.14 -7.75
C TYR A 50 -6.91 -4.44 -7.15
N ARG A 51 -7.75 -5.09 -6.34
CA ARG A 51 -7.43 -6.39 -5.75
C ARG A 51 -7.64 -7.49 -6.77
N CYS A 52 -6.64 -8.34 -6.95
CA CYS A 52 -6.72 -9.59 -7.69
C CYS A 52 -7.38 -10.65 -6.79
N ALA A 53 -8.41 -11.32 -7.31
CA ALA A 53 -9.20 -12.33 -6.58
C ALA A 53 -8.45 -13.66 -6.44
#